data_AF-A0A1Y2T5M2-F1
#
_entry.id   AF-A0A1Y2T5M2-F1
#
_cell.length_a   1.000
_cell.length_b   1.000
_cell.length_c   1.000
_cell.angle_alpha   90.00
_cell.angle_beta   90.00
_cell.angle_gamma   90.00
#
_symmetry.space_group_name_H-M   'P 1'
#
loop_
_entity.id
_entity.type
_entity.pdbx_description
1 polymer ?
#
loop_
_entity_poly.entity_id
_entity_poly.type
_entity_poly.pdbx_seq_one_letter_code
_entity_poly.pdbx_strand_id
1 'polypeptide(L)'
;TDLETYLEAVKAREAQGTTAVGFGVAIPHGKSSAVSRAAVAFGRSRGALQWESLDGEPVKMVFLIAAPDGAHDLHLKALSQLARLLMHEEVREKLLTAASPADVIAALQ
;
A
#
# COMPACT_ATOMS: atom_id res chain seq x y z
N THR A 1 13.86 4.46 15.46
CA THR A 1 13.23 4.28 14.14
C THR A 1 14.32 4.39 13.09
N ASP A 2 14.34 3.50 12.11
CA ASP A 2 15.38 3.43 11.08
C ASP A 2 14.77 3.16 9.70
N LEU A 3 15.08 4.02 8.72
CA LEU A 3 14.44 3.96 7.40
C LEU A 3 14.96 2.78 6.58
N GLU A 4 16.27 2.59 6.53
CA GLU A 4 16.89 1.55 5.70
C GLU A 4 16.44 0.17 6.14
N THR A 5 16.45 -0.11 7.45
CA THR A 5 15.96 -1.36 8.03
C THR A 5 14.50 -1.64 7.65
N TYR A 6 13.63 -0.61 7.64
CA TYR A 6 12.24 -0.78 7.22
C TYR A 6 12.11 -1.02 5.72
N LEU A 7 12.87 -0.30 4.88
CA LEU A 7 12.85 -0.50 3.43
C LEU A 7 13.35 -1.89 3.04
N GLU A 8 14.38 -2.42 3.72
CA GLU A 8 14.84 -3.78 3.50
C GLU A 8 13.76 -4.80 3.86
N ALA A 9 12.99 -4.59 4.93
CA ALA A 9 11.86 -5.45 5.26
C ALA A 9 10.76 -5.42 4.19
N VAL A 10 10.48 -4.25 3.61
CA VAL A 10 9.50 -4.08 2.52
C VAL A 10 9.99 -4.78 1.24
N LYS A 11 11.25 -4.60 0.86
CA LYS A 11 11.86 -5.27 -0.31
C LYS A 11 11.91 -6.79 -0.13
N ALA A 12 12.27 -7.26 1.06
CA ALA A 12 12.26 -8.69 1.38
C ALA A 12 10.86 -9.29 1.25
N ARG A 13 9.81 -8.54 1.60
CA ARG A 13 8.42 -8.95 1.36
C ARG A 13 8.09 -8.97 -0.14
N GLU A 14 8.45 -7.94 -0.89
CA GLU A 14 8.21 -7.87 -2.34
C GLU A 14 8.89 -9.05 -3.09
N ALA A 15 10.10 -9.42 -2.67
CA ALA A 15 10.86 -10.53 -3.26
C ALA A 15 10.18 -11.92 -3.09
N GLN A 16 9.23 -12.06 -2.15
CA GLN A 16 8.42 -13.28 -2.01
C GLN A 16 7.31 -13.39 -3.06
N GLY A 17 7.02 -12.29 -3.75
CA GLY A 17 5.98 -12.16 -4.75
C GLY A 17 5.40 -10.74 -4.74
N THR A 18 5.03 -10.28 -5.94
CA THR A 18 4.49 -8.93 -6.16
C THR A 18 3.41 -8.55 -5.14
N THR A 19 3.47 -7.31 -4.67
CA THR A 19 2.43 -6.71 -3.85
C THR A 19 1.45 -5.87 -4.67
N ALA A 20 1.57 -5.90 -6.00
CA ALA A 20 0.51 -5.43 -6.89
C ALA A 20 -0.74 -6.30 -6.72
N VAL A 21 -1.87 -5.66 -6.43
CA VAL A 21 -3.17 -6.33 -6.25
C VAL A 21 -4.08 -6.19 -7.47
N GLY A 22 -3.53 -5.64 -8.55
CA GLY A 22 -4.22 -5.32 -9.79
C GLY A 22 -4.89 -3.94 -9.75
N PHE A 23 -5.58 -3.61 -10.85
CA PHE A 23 -6.28 -2.33 -11.03
C PHE A 23 -5.40 -1.09 -10.85
N GLY A 24 -4.10 -1.23 -11.17
CA GLY A 24 -3.10 -0.17 -11.01
C GLY A 24 -2.75 0.17 -9.56
N VAL A 25 -2.94 -0.78 -8.61
CA VAL A 25 -2.63 -0.58 -7.19
C VAL A 25 -1.58 -1.58 -6.69
N ALA A 26 -0.60 -1.09 -5.93
CA ALA A 26 0.30 -1.90 -5.12
C ALA A 26 0.17 -1.59 -3.63
N ILE A 27 0.34 -2.61 -2.79
CA ILE A 27 0.27 -2.49 -1.33
C ILE A 27 1.57 -3.03 -0.70
N PRO A 28 2.73 -2.41 -0.96
CA PRO A 28 3.99 -2.82 -0.35
C PRO A 28 3.89 -2.72 1.17
N HIS A 29 4.46 -3.69 1.89
CA HIS A 29 4.37 -3.76 3.34
C HIS A 29 5.54 -4.52 3.95
N GLY A 30 5.84 -4.24 5.21
CA GLY A 30 6.89 -4.92 5.96
C GLY A 30 6.66 -4.81 7.46
N LYS A 31 7.02 -5.86 8.20
CA LYS A 31 7.17 -5.81 9.65
C LYS A 31 8.61 -5.46 9.99
N SER A 32 8.81 -4.55 10.92
CA SER A 32 10.15 -4.18 11.34
C SER A 32 10.14 -3.59 12.75
N SER A 33 11.08 -4.00 13.57
CA SER A 33 11.44 -3.35 14.85
C SER A 33 11.83 -1.88 14.69
N ALA A 34 12.18 -1.45 13.47
CA ALA A 34 12.46 -0.06 13.15
C ALA A 34 11.20 0.83 13.11
N VAL A 35 10.00 0.23 13.07
CA VAL A 35 8.71 0.92 13.11
C VAL A 35 8.22 0.99 14.55
N SER A 36 7.96 2.19 15.07
CA SER A 36 7.45 2.38 16.44
C SER A 36 5.92 2.40 16.53
N ARG A 37 5.24 2.75 15.43
CA ARG A 37 3.78 2.83 15.36
C ARG A 37 3.32 2.42 13.97
N ALA A 38 2.23 1.65 13.91
CA ALA A 38 1.64 1.26 12.64
C ALA A 38 1.16 2.50 11.85
N ALA A 39 1.41 2.50 10.55
CA ALA A 39 1.07 3.60 9.67
C ALA A 39 0.79 3.12 8.24
N VAL A 40 0.01 3.91 7.51
CA VAL A 40 -0.22 3.75 6.08
C VAL A 40 0.16 5.06 5.39
N ALA A 41 0.95 4.96 4.33
CA ALA A 41 1.22 6.06 3.41
C ALA A 41 0.58 5.78 2.06
N PHE A 42 -0.09 6.78 1.50
CA PHE A 42 -0.65 6.73 0.15
C PHE A 42 0.18 7.60 -0.79
N GLY A 43 0.55 7.05 -1.94
CA GLY A 43 1.19 7.76 -3.03
C GLY A 43 0.46 7.53 -4.35
N ARG A 44 0.27 8.61 -5.11
CA ARG A 44 -0.25 8.56 -6.48
C ARG A 44 0.80 9.09 -7.45
N SER A 45 1.23 8.25 -8.36
CA SER A 45 2.18 8.62 -9.42
C SER A 45 1.46 9.33 -10.56
N ARG A 46 2.13 10.31 -11.19
CA ARG A 46 1.67 10.93 -12.45
C ARG A 46 1.89 10.02 -13.65
N GLY A 47 2.85 9.11 -13.57
CA GLY A 47 3.18 8.14 -14.62
C GLY A 47 2.92 6.70 -14.19
N ALA A 48 2.93 5.79 -15.16
CA ALA A 48 2.87 4.36 -14.91
C ALA A 48 4.17 3.85 -14.23
N LEU A 49 4.02 3.09 -13.15
CA LEU A 49 5.10 2.38 -12.48
C LEU A 49 5.05 0.90 -12.88
N GLN A 50 6.20 0.32 -13.22
CA GLN A 50 6.32 -1.11 -13.45
C GLN A 50 6.41 -1.82 -12.10
N TRP A 51 5.51 -2.78 -11.84
CA TRP A 51 5.38 -3.45 -10.54
C TRP A 51 5.12 -4.97 -10.67
N GLU A 52 5.45 -5.56 -11.82
CA GLU A 52 5.25 -7.01 -12.07
C GLU A 52 3.82 -7.50 -11.71
N SER A 53 2.80 -6.68 -11.98
CA SER A 53 1.41 -6.97 -11.63
C SER A 53 0.92 -8.24 -12.33
N LEU A 54 0.13 -9.06 -11.62
CA LEU A 54 -0.41 -10.31 -12.15
C LEU A 54 -1.40 -10.10 -13.32
N ASP A 55 -2.08 -8.96 -13.35
CA ASP A 55 -2.96 -8.55 -14.45
C ASP A 55 -2.21 -7.88 -15.61
N GLY A 56 -0.89 -7.67 -15.47
CA GLY A 56 -0.05 -6.97 -16.45
C GLY A 56 -0.23 -5.45 -16.48
N GLU A 57 -1.12 -4.89 -15.65
CA GLU A 57 -1.41 -3.46 -15.64
C GLU A 57 -0.36 -2.69 -14.82
N PRO A 58 0.07 -1.51 -15.29
CA PRO A 58 1.02 -0.69 -14.54
C PRO A 58 0.38 -0.11 -13.28
N VAL A 59 1.19 0.08 -12.24
CA VAL A 59 0.76 0.68 -10.99
C VAL A 59 0.76 2.20 -11.10
N LYS A 60 -0.29 2.84 -10.57
CA LYS A 60 -0.37 4.30 -10.38
C LYS A 60 -0.55 4.70 -8.92
N MET A 61 -1.07 3.81 -8.10
CA MET A 61 -1.37 4.05 -6.69
C MET A 61 -0.61 3.06 -5.81
N VAL A 62 0.04 3.57 -4.77
CA VAL A 62 0.82 2.77 -3.83
C VAL A 62 0.34 3.05 -2.42
N PHE A 63 0.02 1.99 -1.69
CA PHE A 63 -0.29 2.04 -0.26
C PHE A 63 0.80 1.30 0.52
N LEU A 64 1.73 2.07 1.09
CA LEU A 64 2.81 1.50 1.89
C LEU A 64 2.34 1.30 3.33
N ILE A 65 2.40 0.07 3.84
CA ILE A 65 2.00 -0.26 5.21
C ILE A 65 3.24 -0.54 6.07
N ALA A 66 3.42 0.27 7.11
CA ALA A 66 4.47 0.09 8.13
C ALA A 66 3.87 -0.55 9.39
N ALA A 67 4.46 -1.64 9.86
CA ALA A 67 4.01 -2.33 11.07
C ALA A 67 5.19 -2.64 12.02
N PRO A 68 5.04 -2.38 13.33
CA PRO A 68 6.04 -2.79 14.33
C PRO A 68 6.14 -4.33 14.42
N ASP A 69 7.31 -4.83 14.82
CA ASP A 69 7.43 -6.22 15.26
C ASP A 69 6.50 -6.50 16.45
N GLY A 70 5.89 -7.68 16.46
CA GLY A 70 4.92 -8.05 17.49
C GLY A 70 3.54 -7.37 17.35
N ALA A 71 3.34 -6.48 16.36
CA ALA A 71 2.00 -6.19 15.89
C ALA A 71 1.42 -7.49 15.34
N HIS A 72 0.53 -8.12 16.11
CA HIS A 72 -0.26 -9.27 15.70
C HIS A 72 -1.09 -8.92 14.43
N ASP A 73 -2.05 -9.76 14.04
CA ASP A 73 -2.83 -9.68 12.78
C ASP A 73 -3.46 -8.32 12.40
N LEU A 74 -3.32 -7.26 13.21
CA LEU A 74 -3.72 -5.89 12.89
C LEU A 74 -3.28 -5.42 11.50
N HIS A 75 -2.02 -5.65 11.12
CA HIS A 75 -1.54 -5.28 9.79
C HIS A 75 -2.17 -6.13 8.67
N LEU A 76 -2.38 -7.45 8.87
CA LEU A 76 -3.09 -8.31 7.91
C LEU A 76 -4.57 -7.94 7.79
N LYS A 77 -5.20 -7.53 8.90
CA LYS A 77 -6.58 -7.03 8.93
C LYS A 77 -6.70 -5.72 8.17
N ALA A 78 -5.79 -4.76 8.44
CA ALA A 78 -5.74 -3.49 7.71
C ALA A 78 -5.50 -3.71 6.21
N LEU A 79 -4.56 -4.60 5.86
CA LEU A 79 -4.30 -4.99 4.47
C LEU A 79 -5.53 -5.60 3.82
N SER A 80 -6.20 -6.54 4.48
CA SER A 80 -7.40 -7.19 3.94
C SER A 80 -8.56 -6.21 3.75
N GLN A 81 -8.75 -5.27 4.69
CA GLN A 81 -9.77 -4.23 4.57
C GLN A 81 -9.46 -3.27 3.43
N LEU A 82 -8.22 -2.79 3.36
CA LEU A 82 -7.77 -1.90 2.29
C LEU A 82 -7.89 -2.57 0.91
N ALA A 83 -7.39 -3.80 0.77
CA ALA A 83 -7.46 -4.55 -0.47
C ALA A 83 -8.92 -4.73 -0.95
N ARG A 84 -9.85 -5.10 -0.04
CA ARG A 84 -11.28 -5.20 -0.38
C ARG A 84 -11.87 -3.86 -0.82
N LEU A 85 -11.55 -2.78 -0.11
CA LEU A 85 -12.05 -1.46 -0.44
C LEU A 85 -11.59 -1.04 -1.84
N LEU A 86 -10.32 -1.33 -2.17
CA LEU A 86 -9.73 -1.04 -3.47
C LEU A 86 -10.25 -1.92 -4.61
N MET A 87 -11.03 -2.97 -4.34
CA MET A 87 -11.74 -3.72 -5.38
C MET A 87 -12.90 -2.90 -5.97
N HIS A 88 -13.42 -1.91 -5.24
CA HIS A 88 -14.48 -1.04 -5.73
C HIS A 88 -13.90 0.02 -6.68
N GLU A 89 -14.38 0.03 -7.92
CA GLU A 89 -13.95 0.98 -8.95
C GLU A 89 -14.17 2.44 -8.53
N GLU A 90 -15.34 2.73 -7.94
CA GLU A 90 -15.66 4.08 -7.45
C GLU A 90 -14.64 4.60 -6.43
N VAL A 91 -14.12 3.73 -5.55
CA VAL A 91 -13.06 4.11 -4.59
C VAL A 91 -11.78 4.45 -5.34
N ARG A 92 -11.37 3.62 -6.30
CA ARG A 92 -10.15 3.85 -7.09
C ARG A 92 -10.25 5.15 -7.90
N GLU A 93 -11.40 5.43 -8.48
CA GLU A 93 -11.63 6.68 -9.24
C GLU A 93 -11.54 7.92 -8.35
N LYS A 94 -12.15 7.89 -7.16
CA LYS A 94 -12.01 8.96 -6.16
C LYS A 94 -10.55 9.17 -5.77
N LEU A 95 -9.80 8.09 -5.53
CA LEU A 95 -8.37 8.16 -5.20
C LEU A 95 -7.52 8.68 -6.38
N LEU A 96 -7.87 8.36 -7.62
CA LEU A 96 -7.16 8.85 -8.81
C LEU A 96 -7.39 10.33 -9.09
N THR A 97 -8.54 10.87 -8.66
CA THR A 97 -8.95 12.26 -8.92
C THR A 97 -8.83 13.18 -7.72
N ALA A 98 -8.63 12.64 -6.51
CA ALA A 98 -8.43 13.39 -5.27
C ALA A 98 -7.44 14.56 -5.44
N ALA A 99 -7.83 15.75 -5.03
CA ALA A 99 -7.03 16.98 -5.16
C ALA A 99 -6.33 17.34 -3.84
N SER A 100 -6.73 16.73 -2.74
CA SER A 100 -6.21 17.00 -1.40
C SER A 100 -6.06 15.72 -0.57
N PRO A 101 -5.26 15.75 0.51
CA PRO A 101 -5.24 14.66 1.49
C PRO A 101 -6.61 14.36 2.10
N ALA A 102 -7.48 15.37 2.26
CA ALA A 102 -8.82 15.17 2.79
C ALA A 102 -9.68 14.32 1.85
N ASP A 103 -9.59 14.54 0.53
CA ASP A 103 -10.31 13.74 -0.47
C ASP A 103 -9.85 12.28 -0.45
N VAL A 104 -8.55 12.04 -0.27
CA VAL A 104 -8.00 10.69 -0.12
C VAL A 104 -8.59 9.99 1.09
N ILE A 105 -8.65 10.66 2.24
CA ILE A 105 -9.25 10.09 3.45
C ILE A 105 -10.75 9.82 3.25
N ALA A 106 -11.48 10.75 2.64
CA ALA A 106 -12.91 10.58 2.37
C ALA A 106 -13.20 9.42 1.41
N ALA A 107 -12.31 9.14 0.45
CA ALA A 107 -12.43 8.00 -0.45
C ALA A 107 -12.23 6.65 0.25
N LEU A 108 -11.62 6.63 1.44
CA LEU A 108 -11.29 5.42 2.19
C LEU A 108 -12.28 5.11 3.33
N GLN A 109 -13.30 5.94 3.53
CA GLN A 109 -14.35 5.81 4.55
C GLN A 109 -15.61 5.16 3.99
#